data_AF-A0A7W8ME94-F1
#
_entry.id   AF-A0A7W8ME94-F1
#
_cell.length_a   1.000
_cell.length_b   1.000
_cell.length_c   1.000
_cell.angle_alpha   90.00
_cell.angle_beta   90.00
_cell.angle_gamma   90.00
#
_symmetry.space_group_name_H-M   'P 1'
#
loop_
_entity.id
_entity.type
_entity.pdbx_description
1 polymer ?
#
loop_
_entity_poly.entity_id
_entity_poly.type
_entity_poly.pdbx_seq_one_letter_code
_entity_poly.pdbx_strand_id
1 'polypeptide(L)' 'MVHYDGGVVPPGAVFLHSEFPGSFDSRYFGPLPMDGILGLAQEVWTYAP' A
#
# COMPACT_ATOMS: atom_id res chain seq x y z
N MET A 1 16.38 -0.57 -5.58
CA MET A 1 14.94 -0.39 -5.86
C MET A 1 14.81 1.00 -6.44
N VAL A 2 14.23 1.14 -7.63
CA VAL A 2 14.05 2.47 -8.25
C VAL A 2 12.92 3.17 -7.51
N HIS A 3 13.13 4.44 -7.15
CA HIS A 3 12.12 5.26 -6.49
C HIS A 3 10.91 5.42 -7.41
N TYR A 4 9.69 5.31 -6.86
CA TYR A 4 8.48 5.60 -7.64
C TYR A 4 8.28 7.11 -7.73
N ASP A 5 8.41 7.67 -8.94
CA ASP A 5 8.37 9.11 -9.16
C ASP A 5 6.95 9.71 -9.22
N GLY A 6 5.94 8.94 -8.80
CA GLY A 6 4.54 9.37 -8.84
C GLY A 6 3.87 9.15 -10.20
N GLY A 7 2.68 9.74 -10.35
CA GLY A 7 1.88 9.64 -11.57
C GLY A 7 0.55 8.91 -11.36
N VAL A 8 -0.02 8.43 -12.47
CA VAL A 8 -1.31 7.75 -12.50
C VAL A 8 -1.14 6.27 -12.14
N VAL A 9 -1.98 5.77 -11.22
CA VAL A 9 -2.04 4.34 -10.91
C VAL A 9 -2.60 3.59 -12.12
N PRO A 10 -1.87 2.61 -12.70
CA PRO A 10 -2.34 1.91 -13.88
C PRO A 10 -3.53 0.99 -13.54
N PRO A 11 -4.37 0.64 -14.54
CA PRO A 11 -5.40 -0.38 -14.36
C PRO A 11 -4.80 -1.70 -13.85
N GLY A 12 -5.48 -2.35 -12.91
CA GLY A 12 -5.02 -3.61 -12.33
C GLY A 12 -3.96 -3.49 -11.23
N ALA A 13 -3.64 -2.26 -10.82
CA ALA A 13 -2.76 -1.99 -9.68
C ALA A 13 -3.46 -1.18 -8.59
N VAL A 14 -2.92 -1.25 -7.37
CA VAL A 14 -3.37 -0.49 -6.20
C VAL A 14 -2.20 0.27 -5.61
N PHE A 15 -2.44 1.51 -5.22
CA PHE A 15 -1.49 2.31 -4.44
C PHE A 15 -1.80 2.17 -2.95
N LEU A 16 -0.90 1.52 -2.21
CA LEU A 16 -1.04 1.30 -0.77
C LEU A 16 -0.48 2.51 -0.01
N HIS A 17 -1.29 3.10 0.87
CA HIS A 17 -0.88 4.21 1.71
C HIS A 17 -1.28 3.99 3.16
N SER A 18 -0.35 4.27 4.07
CA SER A 18 -0.59 4.32 5.52
C SER A 18 -0.31 5.71 6.07
N GLU A 19 -1.16 6.17 6.98
CA GLU A 19 -0.96 7.42 7.72
C GLU A 19 0.22 7.35 8.70
N PHE A 20 0.70 6.15 9.05
CA PHE A 20 1.88 5.98 9.91
C PHE A 20 3.14 6.49 9.18
N PRO A 21 3.86 7.51 9.71
CA PRO A 21 4.95 8.15 8.98
C PRO A 21 6.12 7.22 8.62
N GLY A 22 6.37 6.20 9.44
CA GLY A 22 7.42 5.21 9.22
C GLY A 22 7.00 4.00 8.39
N SER A 23 5.80 4.02 7.79
CA SER A 23 5.29 2.88 7.03
C SER A 23 6.04 2.73 5.70
N PHE A 24 6.49 1.51 5.42
CA PHE A 24 7.07 1.16 4.13
C PHE A 24 5.94 0.77 3.17
N ASP A 25 5.44 1.74 2.40
CA ASP A 25 4.29 1.60 1.52
C ASP A 25 4.58 2.08 0.07
N SER A 26 3.55 2.25 -0.77
CA SER A 26 3.69 2.59 -2.19
C SER A 26 4.38 3.94 -2.44
N ARG A 27 4.58 4.79 -1.43
CA ARG A 27 5.45 5.97 -1.55
C ARG A 27 6.90 5.61 -1.88
N TYR A 28 7.35 4.42 -1.48
CA TYR A 28 8.71 3.94 -1.75
C TYR A 28 8.79 3.02 -2.96
N PHE A 29 7.87 2.06 -3.06
CA PHE A 29 7.92 0.99 -4.07
C PHE A 29 6.91 1.13 -5.22
N GLY A 30 6.04 2.14 -5.16
CA GLY A 30 5.01 2.37 -6.18
C GLY A 30 3.78 1.45 -6.08
N PRO A 31 2.89 1.49 -7.07
CA PRO A 31 1.70 0.64 -7.11
C PRO A 31 2.02 -0.86 -7.14
N LEU A 32 1.16 -1.66 -6.49
CA LEU A 32 1.25 -3.12 -6.45
C LEU A 32 0.23 -3.77 -7.40
N PRO A 33 0.53 -4.91 -8.04
CA PRO A 33 -0.44 -5.67 -8.81
C PRO A 33 -1.55 -6.22 -7.91
N MET A 34 -2.81 -6.14 -8.35
CA MET A 34 -3.97 -6.63 -7.58
C MET A 34 -3.89 -8.13 -7.26
N ASP A 35 -3.22 -8.93 -8.10
CA ASP A 35 -3.06 -10.38 -7.91
C ASP A 35 -2.27 -10.71 -6.62
N GLY A 36 -1.53 -9.75 -6.06
CA GLY A 36 -0.84 -9.89 -4.77
C GLY A 36 -1.70 -9.54 -3.56
N ILE A 37 -2.94 -9.07 -3.73
CA ILE A 37 -3.81 -8.64 -2.64
C ILE A 37 -4.66 -9.82 -2.16
N LEU A 38 -4.49 -10.20 -0.90
CA LEU A 38 -5.21 -11.32 -0.30
C LEU A 38 -6.68 -11.01 0.01
N GLY A 39 -7.01 -9.75 0.27
CA GLY A 39 -8.36 -9.30 0.62
C GLY A 39 -8.34 -8.11 1.57
N LEU A 40 -9.51 -7.78 2.11
CA LEU A 40 -9.67 -6.75 3.13
C LEU A 40 -9.52 -7.36 4.52
N ALA A 41 -8.63 -6.79 5.33
CA ALA A 41 -8.50 -7.18 6.72
C ALA A 41 -9.79 -6.87 7.48
N GLN A 42 -10.32 -7.84 8.22
CA GLN A 42 -11.38 -7.60 9.19
C GLN A 42 -10.75 -7.36 10.55
N GLU A 43 -11.17 -6.28 11.20
CA GLU A 43 -10.72 -5.97 12.55
C GLU A 43 -11.23 -7.04 13.54
N VAL A 44 -10.31 -7.66 14.27
CA VAL A 44 -10.62 -8.64 15.32
C VAL A 44 -10.13 -8.13 16.67
N TRP A 45 -8.93 -7.56 16.70
CA TRP A 45 -8.35 -6.90 17.87
C TRP A 45 -7.33 -5.84 17.41
N THR A 46 -7.49 -4.61 17.89
CA THR A 46 -6.51 -3.53 17.76
C THR A 46 -5.99 -3.13 19.14
N TYR A 47 -4.70 -2.79 19.21
CA TYR A 47 -4.10 -2.19 20.41
C TYR A 47 -4.16 -0.67 20.27
N ALA A 48 -4.77 0.00 21.25
CA ALA A 48 -4.67 1.44 21.43
C ALA A 48 -3.71 1.71 22.62
N PRO A 49 -2.50 2.25 22.38
CA PRO A 49 -1.60 2.68 23.45
C PRO A 49 -2.14 3.87 24.24
#